data_AF-A0A1D6Q5P4-F1
#
_entry.id   AF-A0A1D6Q5P4-F1
#
_cell.length_a   1.000
_cell.length_b   1.000
_cell.length_c   1.000
_cell.angle_alpha   90.00
_cell.angle_beta   90.00
_cell.angle_gamma   90.00
#
_symmetry.space_group_name_H-M   'P 1'
#
loop_
_entity.id
_entity.type
_entity.pdbx_description
1 polymer ?
#
loop_
_entity_poly.entity_id
_entity_poly.type
_entity_poly.pdbx_seq_one_letter_code
_entity_poly.pdbx_strand_id
1 'polypeptide(L)'
;MQSSLASSFHLDAGECILAIDGDKPIQPVLQHIGISAWPGRLVLTTHALYFQSIRVGYGDKIVKYDLSTDSNQVIKRDLTGPLGVRLFDKAVMYKSSTLTEPIYFDFFELGGPSRRDYWLAITREVLQVNRFIRKFNLGDVQKAEALSKAILGILRYSAVKEAFHIAPSHFKTTLTFSLAEKLPKGDMVLEALYNNYFQLLDSSLRHLAIDSAVDRMSENHSIPFSLYALSRMGFLLLKTNDKSEKEMSFCAVCFGVTKSLEAALEESICYSERIESARATVDQVKVEGVDANLALMQELLFPLIQAGKIVYSLSQWEDPLKSLLFLAFMLYAIQRGLISYIAPFVFLTFAIIMLWHKYIGDGKLLEVLEVKPPPSKNAVEQILTLQEAISKLENFLQSANITLLKFRSVLFACVPKATEVVAAVLIVAAAFLVFLPSRPLIQMLVLEMYTREMPLRKQNTEKFRRRIREWWARIPAAPVQMIRPNESKKKR
;
A
#
# COMPACT_ATOMS: atom_id res chain seq x y z
N MET A 1 5.17 -31.34 -22.72
CA MET A 1 3.94 -30.51 -22.62
C MET A 1 4.19 -29.02 -22.87
N GLN A 2 5.26 -28.42 -22.34
CA GLN A 2 5.58 -27.01 -22.65
C GLN A 2 5.94 -26.76 -24.12
N SER A 3 6.62 -27.68 -24.81
CA SER A 3 7.12 -27.46 -26.19
C SER A 3 6.02 -27.26 -27.24
N SER A 4 4.93 -28.04 -27.20
CA SER A 4 3.83 -27.93 -28.18
C SER A 4 2.92 -26.72 -27.96
N LEU A 5 2.71 -26.32 -26.69
CA LEU A 5 1.98 -25.10 -26.34
C LEU A 5 2.84 -23.86 -26.55
N ALA A 6 4.14 -23.89 -26.24
CA ALA A 6 5.04 -22.78 -26.49
C ALA A 6 5.12 -22.41 -27.98
N SER A 7 5.09 -23.43 -28.87
CA SER A 7 5.08 -23.19 -30.32
C SER A 7 3.79 -22.56 -30.83
N SER A 8 2.63 -22.80 -30.20
CA SER A 8 1.35 -22.23 -30.64
C SER A 8 1.17 -20.77 -30.23
N PHE A 9 1.84 -20.33 -29.16
CA PHE A 9 1.73 -18.97 -28.63
C PHE A 9 2.85 -18.01 -29.08
N HIS A 10 3.78 -18.47 -29.93
CA HIS A 10 4.96 -17.70 -30.37
C HIS A 10 5.67 -17.00 -29.18
N LEU A 11 5.98 -17.78 -28.14
CA LEU A 11 6.61 -17.25 -26.92
C LEU A 11 8.00 -16.68 -27.21
N ASP A 12 8.36 -15.63 -26.48
CA ASP A 12 9.69 -15.01 -26.58
C ASP A 12 10.77 -15.96 -26.02
N ALA A 13 12.03 -15.79 -26.44
CA ALA A 13 13.13 -16.64 -25.97
C ALA A 13 13.31 -16.50 -24.44
N GLY A 14 13.27 -17.64 -23.72
CA GLY A 14 13.33 -17.68 -22.25
C GLY A 14 11.99 -17.41 -21.55
N GLU A 15 10.88 -17.29 -22.29
CA GLU A 15 9.54 -17.14 -21.74
C GLU A 15 8.92 -18.50 -21.37
N CYS A 16 8.74 -18.75 -20.06
CA CYS A 16 8.11 -19.98 -19.57
C CYS A 16 6.62 -19.80 -19.25
N ILE A 17 5.82 -20.83 -19.52
CA ILE A 17 4.40 -20.92 -19.10
C ILE A 17 4.33 -21.31 -17.62
N LEU A 18 3.53 -20.57 -16.84
CA LEU A 18 3.39 -20.73 -15.40
C LEU A 18 2.03 -21.29 -14.99
N ALA A 19 0.96 -20.87 -15.66
CA ALA A 19 -0.41 -21.34 -15.38
C ALA A 19 -1.29 -21.28 -16.63
N ILE A 20 -2.24 -22.20 -16.72
CA ILE A 20 -3.24 -22.29 -17.79
C ILE A 20 -4.60 -22.52 -17.15
N ASP A 21 -5.63 -21.84 -17.63
CA ASP A 21 -7.02 -22.02 -17.19
C ASP A 21 -7.99 -21.75 -18.35
N GLY A 22 -9.22 -22.28 -18.26
CA GLY A 22 -10.22 -22.24 -19.33
C GLY A 22 -10.00 -23.29 -20.43
N ASP A 23 -9.17 -24.30 -20.18
CA ASP A 23 -8.96 -25.43 -21.11
C ASP A 23 -10.17 -26.39 -21.14
N LYS A 24 -10.88 -26.50 -20.01
CA LYS A 24 -12.09 -27.32 -19.91
C LYS A 24 -13.30 -26.55 -20.47
N PRO A 25 -14.09 -27.13 -21.39
CA PRO A 25 -15.23 -26.45 -22.02
C PRO A 25 -16.34 -26.05 -21.03
N ILE A 26 -16.36 -26.66 -19.85
CA ILE A 26 -17.40 -26.46 -18.82
C ILE A 26 -17.14 -25.18 -17.99
N GLN A 27 -15.90 -24.66 -17.95
CA GLN A 27 -15.55 -23.48 -17.14
C GLN A 27 -14.54 -22.57 -17.88
N PRO A 28 -14.90 -21.96 -19.03
CA PRO A 28 -14.02 -21.02 -19.70
C PRO A 28 -13.76 -19.77 -18.85
N VAL A 29 -12.67 -19.07 -19.14
CA VAL A 29 -12.44 -17.71 -18.63
C VAL A 29 -13.14 -16.75 -19.60
N LEU A 30 -13.98 -15.85 -19.10
CA LEU A 30 -14.65 -14.86 -19.95
C LEU A 30 -13.82 -13.58 -19.96
N GLN A 31 -13.44 -13.12 -21.15
CA GLN A 31 -12.85 -11.81 -21.33
C GLN A 31 -13.94 -10.78 -21.65
N HIS A 32 -14.10 -9.78 -20.79
CA HIS A 32 -14.98 -8.64 -21.05
C HIS A 32 -14.20 -7.44 -21.57
N ILE A 33 -14.72 -6.84 -22.64
CA ILE A 33 -14.31 -5.55 -23.21
C ILE A 33 -15.59 -4.74 -23.41
N GLY A 34 -15.74 -3.66 -22.65
CA GLY A 34 -17.01 -2.93 -22.55
C GLY A 34 -18.16 -3.86 -22.15
N ILE A 35 -19.14 -4.01 -23.05
CA ILE A 35 -20.37 -4.81 -22.84
C ILE A 35 -20.20 -6.25 -23.36
N SER A 36 -19.20 -6.51 -24.21
CA SER A 36 -18.99 -7.80 -24.87
C SER A 36 -18.17 -8.75 -24.01
N ALA A 37 -18.53 -10.04 -24.02
CA ALA A 37 -17.83 -11.10 -23.29
C ALA A 37 -17.44 -12.24 -24.25
N TRP A 38 -16.18 -12.65 -24.21
CA TRP A 38 -15.62 -13.70 -25.07
C TRP A 38 -15.12 -14.86 -24.22
N PRO A 39 -15.60 -16.10 -24.41
CA PRO A 39 -15.05 -17.26 -23.72
C PRO A 39 -13.69 -17.65 -24.30
N GLY A 40 -12.77 -18.02 -23.42
CA GLY A 40 -11.44 -18.41 -23.84
C GLY A 40 -10.60 -19.09 -22.78
N ARG A 41 -9.38 -19.40 -23.21
CA ARG A 41 -8.30 -19.92 -22.39
C ARG A 41 -7.37 -18.77 -22.00
N LEU A 42 -7.00 -18.72 -20.74
CA LEU A 42 -6.04 -17.77 -20.19
C LEU A 42 -4.72 -18.49 -19.87
N VAL A 43 -3.61 -17.94 -20.33
CA VAL A 43 -2.26 -18.47 -20.09
C VAL A 43 -1.42 -17.38 -19.47
N LEU A 44 -0.81 -17.65 -18.32
CA LEU A 44 0.17 -16.77 -17.69
C LEU A 44 1.57 -17.29 -17.99
N THR A 45 2.43 -16.40 -18.46
CA THR A 45 3.86 -16.66 -18.63
C THR A 45 4.68 -15.79 -17.67
N THR A 46 6.00 -15.93 -17.75
CA THR A 46 6.96 -15.06 -17.04
C THR A 46 6.94 -13.60 -17.52
N HIS A 47 6.41 -13.30 -18.70
CA HIS A 47 6.48 -11.97 -19.31
C HIS A 47 5.10 -11.35 -19.62
N ALA A 48 4.07 -12.16 -19.86
CA ALA A 48 2.77 -11.67 -20.32
C ALA A 48 1.58 -12.58 -19.92
N LEU A 49 0.38 -12.05 -20.07
CA LEU A 49 -0.86 -12.82 -20.12
C LEU A 49 -1.27 -13.03 -21.58
N TYR A 50 -1.56 -14.26 -21.97
CA TYR A 50 -2.12 -14.59 -23.27
C TYR A 50 -3.56 -15.04 -23.11
N PHE A 51 -4.45 -14.48 -23.92
CA PHE A 51 -5.85 -14.91 -24.00
C PHE A 51 -6.13 -15.48 -25.38
N GLN A 52 -6.60 -16.72 -25.43
CA GLN A 52 -7.02 -17.41 -26.65
C GLN A 52 -8.54 -17.58 -26.62
N SER A 53 -9.24 -16.89 -27.52
CA SER A 53 -10.69 -17.01 -27.65
C SER A 53 -11.09 -18.40 -28.18
N ILE A 54 -12.07 -19.06 -27.57
CA ILE A 54 -12.68 -20.29 -28.10
C ILE A 54 -13.67 -19.87 -29.22
N ARG A 55 -13.42 -20.31 -30.46
CA ARG A 55 -14.18 -19.88 -31.66
C ARG A 55 -15.26 -20.88 -32.09
N VAL A 56 -16.28 -20.34 -32.76
CA VAL A 56 -17.35 -21.07 -33.51
C VAL A 56 -17.32 -20.75 -35.02
N GLY A 57 -16.27 -20.14 -35.61
CA GLY A 57 -16.33 -19.95 -37.08
C GLY A 57 -15.18 -19.32 -37.88
N TYR A 58 -14.24 -18.57 -37.30
CA TYR A 58 -13.01 -18.14 -37.99
C TYR A 58 -11.82 -18.41 -37.06
N GLY A 59 -10.54 -18.47 -37.47
CA GLY A 59 -9.43 -19.06 -36.68
C GLY A 59 -8.86 -18.30 -35.47
N ASP A 60 -8.36 -19.01 -34.45
CA ASP A 60 -7.93 -18.54 -33.11
C ASP A 60 -7.24 -17.15 -33.06
N LYS A 61 -7.87 -16.19 -32.38
CA LYS A 61 -7.23 -14.89 -32.07
C LYS A 61 -6.59 -15.01 -30.70
N ILE A 62 -5.26 -14.99 -30.67
CA ILE A 62 -4.47 -14.90 -29.45
C ILE A 62 -4.16 -13.43 -29.20
N VAL A 63 -4.44 -12.94 -27.99
CA VAL A 63 -4.12 -11.58 -27.57
C VAL A 63 -3.09 -11.62 -26.44
N LYS A 64 -1.98 -10.89 -26.61
CA LYS A 64 -0.90 -10.75 -25.63
C LYS A 64 -1.08 -9.46 -24.81
N TYR A 65 -1.08 -9.58 -23.49
CA TYR A 65 -1.07 -8.48 -22.53
C TYR A 65 0.25 -8.48 -21.79
N ASP A 66 1.12 -7.54 -22.15
CA ASP A 66 2.49 -7.51 -21.67
C ASP A 66 2.61 -7.01 -20.22
N LEU A 67 3.28 -7.81 -19.38
CA LEU A 67 3.60 -7.49 -17.98
C LEU A 67 5.07 -7.05 -17.81
N SER A 68 5.88 -7.26 -18.84
CA SER A 68 7.33 -7.05 -18.83
C SER A 68 7.77 -5.64 -19.23
N THR A 69 6.96 -4.89 -19.99
CA THR A 69 7.23 -3.50 -20.35
C THR A 69 6.68 -2.49 -19.33
N ASP A 70 7.14 -1.25 -19.39
CA ASP A 70 6.66 -0.19 -18.51
C ASP A 70 5.49 0.59 -19.13
N SER A 71 4.29 0.04 -19.00
CA SER A 71 3.06 0.63 -19.57
C SER A 71 2.04 1.02 -18.51
N ASN A 72 2.51 1.38 -17.30
CA ASN A 72 1.68 1.76 -16.16
C ASN A 72 0.54 0.75 -15.86
N GLN A 73 0.87 -0.54 -15.90
CA GLN A 73 -0.13 -1.59 -15.75
C GLN A 73 -0.77 -1.58 -14.36
N VAL A 74 -2.09 -1.76 -14.31
CA VAL A 74 -2.85 -1.87 -13.05
C VAL A 74 -3.65 -3.16 -13.09
N ILE A 75 -3.41 -4.01 -12.09
CA ILE A 75 -4.09 -5.29 -11.92
C ILE A 75 -4.80 -5.32 -10.58
N LYS A 76 -6.14 -5.37 -10.60
CA LYS A 76 -6.96 -5.35 -9.40
C LYS A 76 -8.22 -6.21 -9.51
N ARG A 77 -8.77 -6.55 -8.35
CA ARG A 77 -10.12 -7.11 -8.27
C ARG A 77 -11.10 -6.07 -8.79
N ASP A 78 -12.09 -6.53 -9.54
CA ASP A 78 -13.24 -5.72 -9.87
C ASP A 78 -14.52 -6.58 -9.92
N LEU A 79 -15.64 -5.88 -9.84
CA LEU A 79 -16.97 -6.42 -9.99
C LEU A 79 -17.33 -6.49 -11.47
N THR A 80 -17.84 -7.63 -11.92
CA THR A 80 -18.36 -7.86 -13.28
C THR A 80 -19.71 -8.57 -13.23
N GLY A 81 -20.38 -8.66 -14.37
CA GLY A 81 -21.69 -9.26 -14.48
C GLY A 81 -22.17 -9.27 -15.93
N PRO A 82 -23.34 -9.88 -16.20
CA PRO A 82 -23.91 -9.91 -17.53
C PRO A 82 -24.00 -8.49 -18.11
N LEU A 83 -23.71 -8.34 -19.41
CA LEU A 83 -23.75 -7.05 -20.10
C LEU A 83 -22.85 -5.95 -19.48
N GLY A 84 -21.81 -6.32 -18.72
CA GLY A 84 -20.87 -5.36 -18.12
C GLY A 84 -21.34 -4.71 -16.82
N VAL A 85 -22.45 -5.19 -16.22
CA VAL A 85 -22.94 -4.64 -14.94
C VAL A 85 -22.04 -5.08 -13.78
N ARG A 86 -21.61 -4.14 -12.92
CA ARG A 86 -20.67 -4.37 -11.81
C ARG A 86 -21.33 -4.97 -10.56
N LEU A 87 -21.84 -6.21 -10.66
CA LEU A 87 -22.59 -6.87 -9.58
C LEU A 87 -21.81 -7.94 -8.83
N PHE A 88 -21.02 -8.75 -9.53
CA PHE A 88 -20.39 -9.94 -8.95
C PHE A 88 -18.89 -9.74 -8.78
N ASP A 89 -18.39 -10.01 -7.58
CA ASP A 89 -16.96 -10.00 -7.29
C ASP A 89 -16.31 -11.27 -7.86
N LYS A 90 -16.09 -11.29 -9.18
CA LYS A 90 -15.59 -12.46 -9.93
C LYS A 90 -14.51 -12.14 -10.97
N ALA A 91 -14.13 -10.87 -11.12
CA ALA A 91 -13.17 -10.48 -12.15
C ALA A 91 -11.82 -9.96 -11.65
N VAL A 92 -10.83 -10.14 -12.52
CA VAL A 92 -9.54 -9.46 -12.48
C VAL A 92 -9.50 -8.43 -13.61
N MET A 93 -9.39 -7.15 -13.25
CA MET A 93 -9.16 -6.07 -14.20
C MET A 93 -7.69 -6.00 -14.56
N TYR A 94 -7.40 -5.88 -15.85
CA TYR A 94 -6.14 -5.44 -16.42
C TYR A 94 -6.32 -4.09 -17.14
N LYS A 95 -5.51 -3.10 -16.76
CA LYS A 95 -5.43 -1.80 -17.46
C LYS A 95 -3.97 -1.48 -17.77
N SER A 96 -3.71 -0.91 -18.95
CA SER A 96 -2.39 -0.49 -19.42
C SER A 96 -2.55 0.83 -20.19
N SER A 97 -1.49 1.65 -20.28
CA SER A 97 -1.49 2.86 -21.11
C SER A 97 -1.59 2.56 -22.61
N THR A 98 -1.26 1.33 -23.01
CA THR A 98 -1.40 0.85 -24.40
C THR A 98 -2.83 0.48 -24.77
N LEU A 99 -3.74 0.37 -23.81
CA LEU A 99 -5.13 -0.01 -24.02
C LEU A 99 -6.05 1.19 -23.81
N THR A 100 -7.02 1.37 -24.72
CA THR A 100 -8.06 2.41 -24.61
C THR A 100 -9.06 2.09 -23.51
N GLU A 101 -9.45 0.82 -23.39
CA GLU A 101 -10.40 0.33 -22.39
C GLU A 101 -9.74 -0.69 -21.45
N PRO A 102 -10.14 -0.71 -20.16
CA PRO A 102 -9.73 -1.77 -19.25
C PRO A 102 -10.38 -3.10 -19.64
N ILE A 103 -9.63 -4.18 -19.46
CA ILE A 103 -10.06 -5.53 -19.77
C ILE A 103 -10.38 -6.26 -18.48
N TYR A 104 -11.42 -7.06 -18.47
CA TYR A 104 -11.79 -7.86 -17.30
C TYR A 104 -11.78 -9.34 -17.64
N PHE A 105 -11.08 -10.12 -16.82
CA PHE A 105 -11.12 -11.58 -16.87
C PHE A 105 -12.06 -12.07 -15.77
N ASP A 106 -13.23 -12.56 -16.17
CA ASP A 106 -14.24 -13.11 -15.27
C ASP A 106 -14.01 -14.63 -15.11
N PHE A 107 -13.88 -15.05 -13.86
CA PHE A 107 -13.66 -16.43 -13.47
C PHE A 107 -14.95 -16.96 -12.86
N PHE A 108 -15.70 -17.72 -13.66
CA PHE A 108 -16.94 -18.32 -13.16
C PHE A 108 -16.62 -19.38 -12.10
N GLU A 109 -17.10 -19.12 -10.88
CA GLU A 109 -17.09 -20.04 -9.74
C GLU A 109 -18.42 -19.98 -8.99
N LEU A 110 -18.90 -21.16 -8.57
CA LEU A 110 -20.08 -21.34 -7.70
C LEU A 110 -19.70 -21.42 -6.21
N GLY A 111 -18.44 -21.77 -5.89
CA GLY A 111 -17.96 -22.06 -4.53
C GLY A 111 -17.17 -20.93 -3.84
N GLY A 112 -17.32 -19.68 -4.29
CA GLY A 112 -16.58 -18.52 -3.77
C GLY A 112 -15.43 -18.06 -4.67
N PRO A 113 -14.70 -17.00 -4.30
CA PRO A 113 -13.82 -16.26 -5.21
C PRO A 113 -12.40 -16.84 -5.40
N SER A 114 -12.20 -18.14 -5.14
CA SER A 114 -10.89 -18.76 -4.95
C SER A 114 -10.00 -18.78 -6.20
N ARG A 115 -10.54 -19.14 -7.37
CA ARG A 115 -9.87 -19.19 -8.69
C ARG A 115 -9.45 -17.79 -9.10
N ARG A 116 -10.35 -16.83 -8.95
CA ARG A 116 -10.08 -15.42 -9.25
C ARG A 116 -8.96 -14.86 -8.37
N ASP A 117 -9.01 -15.13 -7.08
CA ASP A 117 -8.01 -14.68 -6.11
C ASP A 117 -6.62 -15.28 -6.37
N TYR A 118 -6.59 -16.55 -6.76
CA TYR A 118 -5.39 -17.24 -7.19
C TYR A 118 -4.80 -16.58 -8.43
N TRP A 119 -5.60 -16.39 -9.49
CA TRP A 119 -5.16 -15.76 -10.74
C TRP A 119 -4.67 -14.34 -10.54
N LEU A 120 -5.36 -13.56 -9.71
CA LEU A 120 -4.92 -12.23 -9.32
C LEU A 120 -3.56 -12.25 -8.63
N ALA A 121 -3.33 -13.20 -7.73
CA ALA A 121 -2.10 -13.28 -6.94
C ALA A 121 -0.90 -13.65 -7.82
N ILE A 122 -1.02 -14.70 -8.65
CA ILE A 122 0.08 -15.13 -9.54
C ILE A 122 0.38 -14.09 -10.63
N THR A 123 -0.64 -13.44 -11.19
CA THR A 123 -0.44 -12.39 -12.21
C THR A 123 0.25 -11.17 -11.61
N ARG A 124 -0.11 -10.80 -10.37
CA ARG A 124 0.58 -9.72 -9.64
C ARG A 124 2.02 -10.09 -9.35
N GLU A 125 2.32 -11.32 -8.96
CA GLU A 125 3.70 -11.75 -8.72
C GLU A 125 4.56 -11.56 -9.98
N VAL A 126 4.07 -12.01 -11.14
CA VAL A 126 4.75 -11.81 -12.43
C VAL A 126 4.92 -10.33 -12.77
N LEU A 127 3.90 -9.50 -12.55
CA LEU A 127 4.02 -8.06 -12.77
C LEU A 127 5.08 -7.42 -11.85
N GLN A 128 5.11 -7.81 -10.57
CA GLN A 128 6.03 -7.22 -9.59
C GLN A 128 7.48 -7.66 -9.80
N VAL A 129 7.74 -8.92 -10.16
CA VAL A 129 9.12 -9.35 -10.47
C VAL A 129 9.66 -8.62 -11.71
N ASN A 130 8.84 -8.43 -12.75
CA ASN A 130 9.25 -7.67 -13.94
C ASN A 130 9.51 -6.19 -13.60
N ARG A 131 8.68 -5.57 -12.75
CA ARG A 131 8.95 -4.23 -12.22
C ARG A 131 10.26 -4.16 -11.44
N PHE A 132 10.53 -5.15 -10.61
CA PHE A 132 11.77 -5.25 -9.85
C PHE A 132 12.99 -5.35 -10.78
N ILE A 133 12.93 -6.21 -11.79
CA ILE A 133 13.98 -6.37 -12.81
C ILE A 133 14.27 -5.03 -13.51
N ARG A 134 13.22 -4.32 -13.94
CA ARG A 134 13.36 -3.01 -14.60
C ARG A 134 13.92 -1.95 -13.67
N LYS A 135 13.41 -1.88 -12.43
CA LYS A 135 13.79 -0.87 -11.44
C LYS A 135 15.29 -0.89 -11.12
N PHE A 136 15.87 -2.09 -11.05
CA PHE A 136 17.28 -2.29 -10.72
C PHE A 136 18.17 -2.60 -11.93
N ASN A 137 17.60 -2.59 -13.15
CA ASN A 137 18.28 -2.90 -14.40
C ASN A 137 19.15 -4.17 -14.32
N LEU A 138 18.54 -5.29 -13.93
CA LEU A 138 19.26 -6.54 -13.65
C LEU A 138 19.87 -7.15 -14.92
N GLY A 139 21.09 -7.67 -14.81
CA GLY A 139 21.71 -8.48 -15.86
C GLY A 139 21.07 -9.86 -16.01
N ASP A 140 21.40 -10.61 -17.06
CA ASP A 140 20.70 -11.85 -17.44
C ASP A 140 20.64 -12.91 -16.32
N VAL A 141 21.75 -13.15 -15.62
CA VAL A 141 21.79 -14.14 -14.51
C VAL A 141 20.95 -13.68 -13.31
N GLN A 142 21.02 -12.39 -12.97
CA GLN A 142 20.24 -11.80 -11.87
C GLN A 142 18.74 -11.78 -12.20
N LYS A 143 18.41 -11.48 -13.46
CA LYS A 143 17.06 -11.56 -14.01
C LYS A 143 16.53 -12.99 -13.91
N ALA A 144 17.32 -13.98 -14.34
CA ALA A 144 16.94 -15.39 -14.28
C ALA A 144 16.74 -15.88 -12.84
N GLU A 145 17.59 -15.47 -11.90
CA GLU A 145 17.42 -15.79 -10.47
C GLU A 145 16.17 -15.12 -9.85
N ALA A 146 15.92 -13.85 -10.17
CA ALA A 146 14.71 -13.15 -9.71
C ALA A 146 13.42 -13.82 -10.24
N LEU A 147 13.39 -14.15 -11.53
CA LEU A 147 12.31 -14.92 -12.14
C LEU A 147 12.19 -16.30 -11.49
N SER A 148 13.30 -16.99 -11.25
CA SER A 148 13.29 -18.32 -10.62
C SER A 148 12.65 -18.31 -9.23
N LYS A 149 12.98 -17.30 -8.39
CA LYS A 149 12.32 -17.11 -7.10
C LYS A 149 10.80 -16.90 -7.22
N ALA A 150 10.38 -16.06 -8.16
CA ALA A 150 8.95 -15.80 -8.41
C ALA A 150 8.23 -17.08 -8.86
N ILE A 151 8.82 -17.84 -9.80
CA ILE A 151 8.24 -19.09 -10.31
C ILE A 151 8.14 -20.13 -9.20
N LEU A 152 9.19 -20.33 -8.39
CA LEU A 152 9.15 -21.25 -7.26
C LEU A 152 8.08 -20.86 -6.23
N GLY A 153 7.88 -19.56 -5.99
CA GLY A 153 6.77 -19.04 -5.17
C GLY A 153 5.40 -19.41 -5.75
N ILE A 154 5.20 -19.19 -7.06
CA ILE A 154 3.97 -19.53 -7.77
C ILE A 154 3.72 -21.05 -7.75
N LEU A 155 4.75 -21.88 -8.00
CA LEU A 155 4.62 -23.33 -7.99
C LEU A 155 4.24 -23.86 -6.59
N ARG A 156 4.84 -23.32 -5.53
CA ARG A 156 4.45 -23.64 -4.14
C ARG A 156 3.00 -23.25 -3.87
N TYR A 157 2.59 -22.05 -4.28
CA TYR A 157 1.21 -21.60 -4.11
C TYR A 157 0.21 -22.46 -4.91
N SER A 158 0.60 -22.87 -6.12
CA SER A 158 -0.18 -23.76 -6.97
C SER A 158 -0.34 -25.15 -6.36
N ALA A 159 0.75 -25.73 -5.85
CA ALA A 159 0.74 -27.04 -5.19
C ALA A 159 -0.17 -27.06 -3.96
N VAL A 160 -0.12 -26.00 -3.15
CA VAL A 160 -1.01 -25.85 -1.98
C VAL A 160 -2.47 -25.71 -2.41
N LYS A 161 -2.75 -24.87 -3.40
CA LYS A 161 -4.12 -24.73 -3.95
C LYS A 161 -4.66 -26.07 -4.44
N GLU A 162 -3.84 -26.85 -5.14
CA GLU A 162 -4.25 -28.15 -5.65
C GLU A 162 -4.48 -29.16 -4.51
N ALA A 163 -3.62 -29.16 -3.49
CA ALA A 163 -3.73 -30.05 -2.33
C ALA A 163 -4.97 -29.78 -1.46
N PHE A 164 -5.37 -28.52 -1.30
CA PHE A 164 -6.48 -28.13 -0.42
C PHE A 164 -7.77 -27.76 -1.16
N HIS A 165 -7.75 -27.71 -2.50
CA HIS A 165 -8.83 -27.20 -3.36
C HIS A 165 -9.36 -25.79 -2.99
N ILE A 166 -8.64 -25.08 -2.14
CA ILE A 166 -8.90 -23.72 -1.68
C ILE A 166 -7.58 -22.97 -1.82
N ALA A 167 -7.63 -21.68 -2.11
CA ALA A 167 -6.46 -20.81 -2.16
C ALA A 167 -6.39 -19.94 -0.87
N PRO A 168 -5.79 -20.42 0.23
CA PRO A 168 -5.89 -19.74 1.51
C PRO A 168 -5.10 -18.42 1.48
N SER A 169 -5.61 -17.41 2.17
CA SER A 169 -5.04 -16.06 2.17
C SER A 169 -3.59 -16.03 2.66
N HIS A 170 -3.24 -16.89 3.63
CA HIS A 170 -1.91 -16.97 4.21
C HIS A 170 -0.82 -17.38 3.22
N PHE A 171 -1.13 -18.21 2.22
CA PHE A 171 -0.12 -18.67 1.26
C PHE A 171 0.27 -17.61 0.24
N LYS A 172 -0.43 -16.47 0.20
CA LYS A 172 -0.01 -15.29 -0.57
C LYS A 172 1.33 -14.73 -0.07
N THR A 173 1.82 -15.13 1.11
CA THR A 173 3.17 -14.78 1.61
C THR A 173 4.29 -15.52 0.89
N THR A 174 4.00 -16.64 0.21
CA THR A 174 5.00 -17.36 -0.60
C THR A 174 5.42 -16.59 -1.86
N LEU A 175 4.60 -15.64 -2.29
CA LEU A 175 4.81 -14.76 -3.42
C LEU A 175 5.69 -13.59 -2.96
N THR A 176 6.99 -13.69 -3.24
CA THR A 176 8.03 -12.82 -2.64
C THR A 176 7.84 -11.36 -3.03
N PHE A 177 7.61 -11.09 -4.32
CA PHE A 177 7.54 -9.72 -4.84
C PHE A 177 6.20 -9.05 -4.51
N SER A 178 5.10 -9.81 -4.56
CA SER A 178 3.77 -9.34 -4.13
C SER A 178 3.69 -9.12 -2.63
N LEU A 179 4.38 -9.93 -1.83
CA LEU A 179 4.49 -9.72 -0.39
C LEU A 179 5.25 -8.42 -0.09
N ALA A 180 6.41 -8.22 -0.71
CA ALA A 180 7.21 -7.01 -0.53
C ALA A 180 6.46 -5.75 -0.96
N GLU A 181 5.58 -5.81 -1.97
CA GLU A 181 4.74 -4.65 -2.31
C GLU A 181 3.76 -4.28 -1.19
N LYS A 182 3.15 -5.28 -0.54
CA LYS A 182 2.13 -5.10 0.51
C LYS A 182 2.70 -4.73 1.87
N LEU A 183 3.92 -5.15 2.15
CA LEU A 183 4.59 -4.90 3.42
C LEU A 183 4.92 -3.40 3.59
N PRO A 184 4.78 -2.85 4.81
CA PRO A 184 5.24 -1.50 5.10
C PRO A 184 6.76 -1.45 4.93
N LYS A 185 7.29 -0.40 4.29
CA LYS A 185 8.72 -0.33 3.90
C LYS A 185 9.22 -1.48 3.02
N GLY A 186 8.37 -2.22 2.33
CA GLY A 186 8.83 -3.33 1.50
C GLY A 186 9.66 -2.90 0.28
N ASP A 187 9.74 -1.60 -0.05
CA ASP A 187 10.74 -1.06 -0.96
C ASP A 187 12.18 -1.24 -0.45
N MET A 188 12.41 -1.16 0.88
CA MET A 188 13.70 -1.46 1.51
C MET A 188 13.99 -2.96 1.50
N VAL A 189 12.96 -3.80 1.64
CA VAL A 189 13.09 -5.27 1.51
C VAL A 189 13.52 -5.63 0.09
N LEU A 190 12.91 -5.02 -0.93
CA LEU A 190 13.32 -5.21 -2.33
C LEU A 190 14.75 -4.72 -2.58
N GLU A 191 15.14 -3.58 -2.01
CA GLU A 191 16.51 -3.05 -2.13
C GLU A 191 17.54 -3.95 -1.45
N ALA A 192 17.24 -4.46 -0.25
CA ALA A 192 18.08 -5.45 0.44
C ALA A 192 18.17 -6.76 -0.35
N LEU A 193 17.07 -7.19 -0.97
CA LEU A 193 17.01 -8.38 -1.82
C LEU A 193 17.83 -8.19 -3.11
N TYR A 194 17.83 -6.99 -3.70
CA TYR A 194 18.71 -6.63 -4.80
C TYR A 194 20.20 -6.66 -4.39
N ASN A 195 20.55 -6.03 -3.26
CA ASN A 195 21.92 -6.03 -2.75
C ASN A 195 22.39 -7.45 -2.44
N ASN A 196 21.50 -8.32 -1.93
CA ASN A 196 21.76 -9.73 -1.74
C ASN A 196 22.10 -10.41 -3.08
N TYR A 197 21.33 -10.19 -4.14
CA TYR A 197 21.66 -10.73 -5.47
C TYR A 197 23.01 -10.24 -6.00
N PHE A 198 23.31 -8.95 -5.86
CA PHE A 198 24.59 -8.38 -6.29
C PHE A 198 25.75 -9.01 -5.52
N GLN A 199 25.62 -9.14 -4.20
CA GLN A 199 26.63 -9.76 -3.34
C GLN A 199 26.80 -11.25 -3.64
N LEU A 200 25.71 -11.99 -3.91
CA LEU A 200 25.76 -13.42 -4.26
C LEU A 200 26.45 -13.66 -5.61
N LEU A 201 26.31 -12.72 -6.55
CA LEU A 201 27.00 -12.78 -7.85
C LEU A 201 28.46 -12.35 -7.77
N ASP A 202 28.78 -11.31 -6.99
CA ASP A 202 30.17 -10.82 -6.85
C ASP A 202 31.02 -11.79 -5.99
N SER A 203 30.44 -12.40 -4.94
CA SER A 203 31.15 -13.41 -4.13
C SER A 203 31.43 -14.70 -4.90
N SER A 204 30.47 -15.15 -5.72
CA SER A 204 30.63 -16.33 -6.56
C SER A 204 31.69 -16.11 -7.66
N LEU A 205 31.73 -14.91 -8.25
CA LEU A 205 32.79 -14.53 -9.20
C LEU A 205 34.18 -14.39 -8.54
N ARG A 206 34.27 -13.95 -7.28
CA ARG A 206 35.55 -13.82 -6.55
C ARG A 206 36.11 -15.15 -6.03
N HIS A 207 35.26 -16.07 -5.57
CA HIS A 207 35.71 -17.42 -5.19
C HIS A 207 36.28 -18.20 -6.39
N LEU A 208 35.72 -17.99 -7.58
CA LEU A 208 36.27 -18.50 -8.84
C LEU A 208 37.67 -17.94 -9.17
N ALA A 209 37.99 -16.72 -8.71
CA ALA A 209 39.30 -16.10 -8.96
C ALA A 209 40.40 -16.57 -7.99
N ILE A 210 40.06 -16.89 -6.74
CA ILE A 210 41.05 -17.24 -5.70
C ILE A 210 41.46 -18.72 -5.78
N ASP A 211 40.58 -19.61 -6.22
CA ASP A 211 40.91 -21.06 -6.33
C ASP A 211 41.62 -21.44 -7.65
N SER A 212 41.93 -20.47 -8.52
CA SER A 212 42.59 -20.72 -9.83
C SER A 212 44.11 -20.57 -9.79
N ALA A 213 44.78 -21.38 -8.96
CA ALA A 213 46.24 -21.56 -9.03
C ALA A 213 46.69 -23.01 -9.24
N VAL A 214 45.81 -23.93 -9.67
CA VAL A 214 46.21 -25.19 -10.32
C VAL A 214 45.12 -25.61 -11.30
N ASP A 215 45.53 -25.79 -12.56
CA ASP A 215 44.83 -26.41 -13.68
C ASP A 215 43.77 -25.61 -14.48
N ARG A 216 44.03 -25.48 -15.79
CA ARG A 216 43.21 -24.73 -16.76
C ARG A 216 42.21 -25.64 -17.45
N MET A 217 41.20 -26.12 -16.72
CA MET A 217 40.09 -26.89 -17.32
C MET A 217 38.76 -26.62 -16.59
N SER A 218 37.81 -26.03 -17.31
CA SER A 218 36.42 -25.72 -16.93
C SER A 218 36.17 -24.50 -16.02
N GLU A 219 35.86 -23.36 -16.64
CA GLU A 219 35.08 -22.29 -16.01
C GLU A 219 33.72 -22.83 -15.56
N ASN A 220 33.59 -23.22 -14.30
CA ASN A 220 32.31 -23.65 -13.73
C ASN A 220 31.55 -22.39 -13.29
N HIS A 221 30.54 -21.99 -14.07
CA HIS A 221 29.65 -20.90 -13.70
C HIS A 221 28.79 -21.32 -12.51
N SER A 222 29.19 -20.92 -11.31
CA SER A 222 28.43 -21.17 -10.08
C SER A 222 27.12 -20.39 -10.10
N ILE A 223 26.00 -21.09 -10.00
CA ILE A 223 24.66 -20.51 -10.17
C ILE A 223 23.90 -20.45 -8.84
N PRO A 224 23.11 -19.38 -8.61
CA PRO A 224 22.24 -19.29 -7.44
C PRO A 224 21.27 -20.48 -7.28
N PHE A 225 20.95 -20.84 -6.03
CA PHE A 225 20.13 -22.02 -5.70
C PHE A 225 18.79 -22.07 -6.45
N SER A 226 18.11 -20.93 -6.55
CA SER A 226 16.72 -20.93 -7.03
C SER A 226 16.66 -21.18 -8.53
N LEU A 227 17.59 -20.58 -9.27
CA LEU A 227 17.82 -20.85 -10.67
C LEU A 227 18.28 -22.29 -10.93
N TYR A 228 19.18 -22.83 -10.09
CA TYR A 228 19.60 -24.23 -10.17
C TYR A 228 18.44 -25.21 -9.93
N ALA A 229 17.63 -24.98 -8.89
CA ALA A 229 16.48 -25.82 -8.58
C ALA A 229 15.46 -25.80 -9.73
N LEU A 230 15.24 -24.64 -10.34
CA LEU A 230 14.31 -24.46 -11.44
C LEU A 230 14.80 -25.12 -12.74
N SER A 231 16.10 -25.04 -13.03
CA SER A 231 16.69 -25.71 -14.20
C SER A 231 16.59 -27.23 -14.07
N ARG A 232 16.78 -27.78 -12.86
CA ARG A 232 16.54 -29.22 -12.55
C ARG A 232 15.08 -29.64 -12.73
N MET A 233 14.13 -28.71 -12.62
CA MET A 233 12.70 -28.95 -12.90
C MET A 233 12.35 -28.85 -14.40
N GLY A 234 13.32 -28.53 -15.27
CA GLY A 234 13.14 -28.44 -16.72
C GLY A 234 12.77 -27.05 -17.23
N PHE A 235 12.83 -26.01 -16.40
CA PHE A 235 12.64 -24.62 -16.85
C PHE A 235 13.98 -24.00 -17.26
N LEU A 236 14.11 -23.62 -18.53
CA LEU A 236 15.31 -23.00 -19.09
C LEU A 236 15.11 -21.49 -19.26
N LEU A 237 15.58 -20.71 -18.29
CA LEU A 237 15.52 -19.24 -18.31
C LEU A 237 16.76 -18.58 -18.95
N LEU A 238 17.90 -19.26 -18.89
CA LEU A 238 19.13 -18.83 -19.55
C LEU A 238 19.28 -19.56 -20.88
N LYS A 239 19.73 -18.82 -21.89
CA LYS A 239 20.09 -19.39 -23.19
C LYS A 239 21.44 -20.07 -23.04
N THR A 240 21.46 -21.38 -22.84
CA THR A 240 22.70 -22.16 -22.91
C THR A 240 23.15 -22.14 -24.37
N ASN A 241 24.34 -21.60 -24.66
CA ASN A 241 24.94 -21.84 -25.98
C ASN A 241 25.21 -23.35 -26.07
N ASP A 242 24.79 -23.98 -27.18
CA ASP A 242 24.78 -25.44 -27.45
C ASP A 242 26.16 -26.13 -27.47
N LYS A 243 27.15 -25.62 -26.74
CA LYS A 243 28.49 -26.20 -26.63
C LYS A 243 28.77 -26.53 -25.17
N SER A 244 28.53 -27.80 -24.86
CA SER A 244 28.74 -28.51 -23.59
C SER A 244 27.64 -28.35 -22.54
N GLU A 245 26.93 -29.45 -22.30
CA GLU A 245 26.32 -29.78 -21.01
C GLU A 245 27.42 -29.82 -19.94
N LYS A 246 27.92 -28.65 -19.52
CA LYS A 246 28.76 -28.56 -18.33
C LYS A 246 27.85 -28.67 -17.11
N GLU A 247 28.20 -29.57 -16.20
CA GLU A 247 27.51 -29.71 -14.92
C GLU A 247 27.48 -28.36 -14.20
N MET A 248 26.27 -27.80 -14.12
CA MET A 248 26.02 -26.53 -13.48
C MET A 248 26.27 -26.69 -11.98
N SER A 249 27.37 -26.14 -11.47
CA SER A 249 27.73 -26.27 -10.07
C SER A 249 26.98 -25.25 -9.20
N PHE A 250 26.56 -25.71 -8.03
CA PHE A 250 25.79 -24.91 -7.07
C PHE A 250 26.70 -24.03 -6.20
N CYS A 251 26.37 -22.75 -6.04
CA CYS A 251 27.02 -21.90 -5.04
C CYS A 251 26.36 -22.12 -3.66
N ALA A 252 27.09 -22.70 -2.71
CA ALA A 252 26.63 -22.83 -1.33
C ALA A 252 26.20 -21.48 -0.74
N VAL A 253 25.07 -21.48 -0.03
CA VAL A 253 24.44 -20.29 0.57
C VAL A 253 25.47 -19.56 1.45
N CYS A 254 25.85 -18.34 1.09
CA CYS A 254 26.78 -17.54 1.87
C CYS A 254 26.12 -17.07 3.17
N PHE A 255 26.48 -17.69 4.31
CA PHE A 255 26.08 -17.26 5.65
C PHE A 255 26.69 -15.88 5.96
N GLY A 256 25.90 -14.82 5.79
CA GLY A 256 26.31 -13.42 6.00
C GLY A 256 25.58 -12.44 5.09
N VAL A 257 25.34 -12.84 3.84
CA VAL A 257 24.62 -12.05 2.80
C VAL A 257 23.13 -11.90 3.14
N THR A 258 22.59 -12.80 3.97
CA THR A 258 21.20 -12.77 4.44
C THR A 258 20.93 -11.76 5.55
N LYS A 259 21.95 -11.28 6.28
CA LYS A 259 21.75 -10.42 7.48
C LYS A 259 21.11 -9.08 7.15
N SER A 260 21.43 -8.47 6.00
CA SER A 260 20.84 -7.20 5.57
C SER A 260 19.38 -7.35 5.16
N LEU A 261 19.05 -8.44 4.46
CA LEU A 261 17.69 -8.80 4.07
C LEU A 261 16.84 -9.16 5.30
N GLU A 262 17.41 -9.92 6.22
CA GLU A 262 16.78 -10.30 7.49
C GLU A 262 16.47 -9.06 8.34
N ALA A 263 17.43 -8.16 8.53
CA ALA A 263 17.20 -6.90 9.25
C ALA A 263 16.11 -6.03 8.59
N ALA A 264 16.10 -5.91 7.26
CA ALA A 264 15.05 -5.18 6.54
C ALA A 264 13.66 -5.83 6.70
N LEU A 265 13.61 -7.17 6.76
CA LEU A 265 12.39 -7.93 6.96
C LEU A 265 11.88 -7.81 8.39
N GLU A 266 12.75 -7.97 9.40
CA GLU A 266 12.41 -7.77 10.81
C GLU A 266 11.88 -6.36 11.07
N GLU A 267 12.52 -5.35 10.47
CA GLU A 267 12.02 -3.99 10.55
C GLU A 267 10.60 -3.90 9.95
N SER A 268 10.40 -4.40 8.73
CA SER A 268 9.08 -4.42 8.09
C SER A 268 8.01 -5.11 8.94
N ILE A 269 8.34 -6.25 9.57
CA ILE A 269 7.41 -7.02 10.41
C ILE A 269 7.03 -6.22 11.67
N CYS A 270 8.03 -5.64 12.36
CA CYS A 270 7.78 -4.77 13.51
C CYS A 270 6.90 -3.57 13.13
N TYR A 271 7.08 -3.02 11.91
CA TYR A 271 6.21 -1.97 11.41
C TYR A 271 4.77 -2.46 11.16
N SER A 272 4.57 -3.66 10.61
CA SER A 272 3.22 -4.21 10.42
C SER A 272 2.50 -4.47 11.75
N GLU A 273 3.18 -5.05 12.75
CA GLU A 273 2.59 -5.30 14.08
C GLU A 273 2.14 -4.01 14.76
N ARG A 274 2.92 -2.93 14.60
CA ARG A 274 2.54 -1.60 15.10
C ARG A 274 1.34 -1.01 14.36
N ILE A 275 1.21 -1.27 13.07
CA ILE A 275 0.03 -0.84 12.30
C ILE A 275 -1.19 -1.65 12.70
N GLU A 276 -1.05 -2.96 12.94
CA GLU A 276 -2.14 -3.82 13.38
C GLU A 276 -2.63 -3.45 14.79
N SER A 277 -1.72 -3.19 15.73
CA SER A 277 -2.10 -2.69 17.06
C SER A 277 -2.75 -1.31 16.98
N ALA A 278 -2.25 -0.39 16.15
CA ALA A 278 -2.91 0.90 15.92
C ALA A 278 -4.30 0.74 15.29
N ARG A 279 -4.49 -0.19 14.35
CA ARG A 279 -5.81 -0.52 13.78
C ARG A 279 -6.76 -1.07 14.84
N ALA A 280 -6.29 -1.95 15.72
CA ALA A 280 -7.10 -2.46 16.83
C ALA A 280 -7.59 -1.33 17.74
N THR A 281 -6.76 -0.32 18.04
CA THR A 281 -7.22 0.87 18.80
C THR A 281 -8.25 1.70 18.05
N VAL A 282 -8.13 1.80 16.71
CA VAL A 282 -9.13 2.50 15.89
C VAL A 282 -10.45 1.75 15.91
N ASP A 283 -10.41 0.42 15.77
CA ASP A 283 -11.62 -0.41 15.79
C ASP A 283 -12.33 -0.38 17.15
N GLN A 284 -11.58 -0.29 18.26
CA GLN A 284 -12.16 -0.10 19.60
C GLN A 284 -12.91 1.24 19.77
N VAL A 285 -12.49 2.28 19.05
CA VAL A 285 -13.07 3.64 19.19
C VAL A 285 -14.07 3.94 18.08
N LYS A 286 -14.33 3.00 17.16
CA LYS A 286 -15.41 3.13 16.19
C LYS A 286 -16.75 3.07 16.93
N VAL A 287 -17.53 4.13 16.75
CA VAL A 287 -18.87 4.24 17.33
C VAL A 287 -19.89 4.16 16.21
N GLU A 288 -20.89 3.31 16.40
CA GLU A 288 -22.00 3.14 15.47
C GLU A 288 -23.09 4.18 15.79
N GLY A 289 -23.61 4.84 14.76
CA GLY A 289 -24.63 5.87 14.87
C GLY A 289 -24.12 7.30 14.64
N VAL A 290 -24.88 8.07 13.86
CA VAL A 290 -24.57 9.47 13.52
C VAL A 290 -24.53 10.36 14.76
N ASP A 291 -25.51 10.23 15.65
CA ASP A 291 -25.64 11.10 16.83
C ASP A 291 -24.50 10.91 17.83
N ALA A 292 -24.03 9.67 18.00
CA ALA A 292 -22.90 9.34 18.87
C ALA A 292 -21.58 9.86 18.29
N ASN A 293 -21.37 9.68 16.97
CA ASN A 293 -20.21 10.27 16.28
C ASN A 293 -20.23 11.80 16.33
N LEU A 294 -21.40 12.43 16.23
CA LEU A 294 -21.53 13.88 16.30
C LEU A 294 -21.25 14.41 17.71
N ALA A 295 -21.72 13.72 18.75
CA ALA A 295 -21.41 14.05 20.14
C ALA A 295 -19.90 13.94 20.43
N LEU A 296 -19.25 12.88 19.96
CA LEU A 296 -17.79 12.72 20.06
C LEU A 296 -17.03 13.84 19.35
N MET A 297 -17.47 14.23 18.16
CA MET A 297 -16.86 15.32 17.41
C MET A 297 -16.99 16.66 18.15
N GLN A 298 -18.18 16.94 18.70
CA GLN A 298 -18.43 18.15 19.49
C GLN A 298 -17.53 18.22 20.71
N GLU A 299 -17.36 17.11 21.43
CA GLU A 299 -16.53 17.03 22.62
C GLU A 299 -15.03 17.20 22.26
N LEU A 300 -14.57 16.59 21.17
CA LEU A 300 -13.20 16.74 20.68
C LEU A 300 -12.89 18.18 20.20
N LEU A 301 -13.87 18.85 19.60
CA LEU A 301 -13.75 20.23 19.13
C LEU A 301 -14.10 21.27 20.20
N PHE A 302 -14.50 20.86 21.40
CA PHE A 302 -14.94 21.74 22.47
C PHE A 302 -13.96 22.91 22.75
N PRO A 303 -12.63 22.70 22.84
CA PRO A 303 -11.69 23.79 23.05
C PRO A 303 -11.69 24.83 21.92
N LEU A 304 -11.87 24.39 20.67
CA LEU A 304 -11.93 25.26 19.50
C LEU A 304 -13.26 26.01 19.44
N ILE A 305 -14.37 25.34 19.80
CA ILE A 305 -15.69 25.96 19.89
C ILE A 305 -15.68 27.06 20.95
N GLN A 306 -15.05 26.83 22.10
CA GLN A 306 -14.94 27.83 23.16
C GLN A 306 -14.09 29.03 22.73
N ALA A 307 -12.94 28.80 22.06
CA ALA A 307 -12.15 29.89 21.48
C ALA A 307 -12.96 30.69 20.43
N GLY A 308 -13.71 30.01 19.56
CA GLY A 308 -14.58 30.64 18.58
C GLY A 308 -15.69 31.48 19.22
N LYS A 309 -16.30 31.01 20.32
CA LYS A 309 -17.28 31.79 21.08
C LYS A 309 -16.69 33.08 21.66
N ILE A 310 -15.46 33.05 22.16
CA ILE A 310 -14.76 34.24 22.66
C ILE A 310 -14.52 35.25 21.53
N VAL A 311 -14.10 34.78 20.34
CA VAL A 311 -13.92 35.67 19.17
C VAL A 311 -15.26 36.24 18.71
N TYR A 312 -16.31 35.43 18.74
CA TYR A 312 -17.66 35.84 18.36
C TYR A 312 -18.22 36.90 19.33
N SER A 313 -18.07 36.72 20.65
CA SER A 313 -18.52 37.72 21.64
C SER A 313 -17.77 39.04 21.51
N LEU A 314 -16.47 39.00 21.18
CA LEU A 314 -15.68 40.20 20.85
C LEU A 314 -16.19 40.90 19.59
N SER A 315 -16.69 40.16 18.60
CA SER A 315 -17.31 40.75 17.40
C SER A 315 -18.69 41.33 17.67
N GLN A 316 -19.42 40.80 18.66
CA GLN A 316 -20.73 41.32 19.06
C GLN A 316 -20.65 42.51 20.02
N TRP A 317 -19.43 42.95 20.39
CA TRP A 317 -19.19 44.09 21.29
C TRP A 317 -19.86 43.94 22.67
N GLU A 318 -20.00 42.71 23.19
CA GLU A 318 -20.58 42.47 24.53
C GLU A 318 -19.80 43.23 25.62
N ASP A 319 -18.47 43.21 25.53
CA ASP A 319 -17.57 44.04 26.34
C ASP A 319 -16.89 45.09 25.44
N PRO A 320 -17.31 46.36 25.46
CA PRO A 320 -16.84 47.36 24.49
C PRO A 320 -15.35 47.66 24.62
N LEU A 321 -14.80 47.69 25.84
CA LEU A 321 -13.37 47.93 26.08
C LEU A 321 -12.49 46.77 25.57
N LYS A 322 -12.89 45.51 25.82
CA LYS A 322 -12.14 44.34 25.35
C LYS A 322 -12.19 44.22 23.83
N SER A 323 -13.36 44.49 23.25
CA SER A 323 -13.57 44.46 21.80
C SER A 323 -12.76 45.55 21.08
N LEU A 324 -12.69 46.76 21.66
CA LEU A 324 -11.87 47.85 21.16
C LEU A 324 -10.37 47.54 21.25
N LEU A 325 -9.90 47.01 22.39
CA LEU A 325 -8.51 46.57 22.56
C LEU A 325 -8.13 45.46 21.58
N PHE A 326 -9.02 44.49 21.38
CA PHE A 326 -8.83 43.41 20.41
C PHE A 326 -8.77 43.95 18.98
N LEU A 327 -9.67 44.86 18.60
CA LEU A 327 -9.66 45.50 17.29
C LEU A 327 -8.38 46.32 17.07
N ALA A 328 -7.97 47.12 18.04
CA ALA A 328 -6.73 47.90 17.99
C ALA A 328 -5.50 47.00 17.85
N PHE A 329 -5.46 45.89 18.59
CA PHE A 329 -4.40 44.88 18.48
C PHE A 329 -4.37 44.22 17.09
N MET A 330 -5.53 43.84 16.55
CA MET A 330 -5.62 43.23 15.21
C MET A 330 -5.18 44.20 14.12
N LEU A 331 -5.63 45.47 14.18
CA LEU A 331 -5.20 46.52 13.26
C LEU A 331 -3.69 46.79 13.35
N TYR A 332 -3.15 46.85 14.57
CA TYR A 332 -1.71 46.97 14.79
C TYR A 332 -0.94 45.77 14.21
N ALA A 333 -1.43 44.55 14.42
CA ALA A 333 -0.84 43.33 13.89
C ALA A 333 -0.83 43.33 12.35
N ILE A 334 -1.92 43.79 11.72
CA ILE A 334 -2.00 43.95 10.27
C ILE A 334 -0.97 44.97 9.77
N GLN A 335 -0.91 46.15 10.39
CA GLN A 335 -0.03 47.24 9.95
C GLN A 335 1.46 46.92 10.12
N ARG A 336 1.82 46.13 11.14
CA ARG A 336 3.19 45.66 11.37
C ARG A 336 3.57 44.42 10.55
N GLY A 337 2.63 43.85 9.78
CA GLY A 337 2.87 42.58 9.06
C GLY A 337 3.02 41.37 9.97
N LEU A 338 2.53 41.44 11.22
CA LEU A 338 2.60 40.36 12.21
C LEU A 338 1.78 39.13 11.80
N ILE A 339 0.86 39.28 10.83
CA ILE A 339 0.04 38.19 10.26
C ILE A 339 0.92 37.05 9.73
N SER A 340 2.07 37.36 9.14
CA SER A 340 3.01 36.35 8.63
C SER A 340 3.60 35.46 9.74
N TYR A 341 3.59 35.93 10.99
CA TYR A 341 4.16 35.23 12.14
C TYR A 341 3.12 34.45 12.96
N ILE A 342 1.82 34.58 12.63
CA ILE A 342 0.76 33.81 13.29
C ILE A 342 0.98 32.31 13.10
N ALA A 343 1.30 31.86 11.89
CA ALA A 343 1.53 30.45 11.59
C ALA A 343 2.75 29.88 12.36
N PRO A 344 3.95 30.51 12.35
CA PRO A 344 5.05 30.10 13.21
C PRO A 344 4.71 30.04 14.69
N PHE A 345 3.97 31.03 15.20
CA PHE A 345 3.56 31.08 16.60
C PHE A 345 2.68 29.87 16.95
N VAL A 346 1.70 29.54 16.12
CA VAL A 346 0.83 28.36 16.30
C VAL A 346 1.65 27.06 16.27
N PHE A 347 2.63 26.92 15.37
CA PHE A 347 3.49 25.73 15.35
C PHE A 347 4.34 25.61 16.61
N LEU A 348 4.87 26.73 17.11
CA LEU A 348 5.68 26.75 18.32
C LEU A 348 4.84 26.42 19.56
N THR A 349 3.62 26.96 19.68
CA THR A 349 2.73 26.64 20.81
C THR A 349 2.36 25.17 20.84
N PHE A 350 2.01 24.57 19.69
CA PHE A 350 1.76 23.12 19.62
C PHE A 350 3.00 22.31 19.98
N ALA A 351 4.18 22.66 19.47
CA ALA A 351 5.42 21.96 19.80
C ALA A 351 5.75 22.03 21.31
N ILE A 352 5.57 23.21 21.92
CA ILE A 352 5.75 23.39 23.37
C ILE A 352 4.75 22.55 24.15
N ILE A 353 3.46 22.56 23.77
CA ILE A 353 2.42 21.74 24.42
C ILE A 353 2.78 20.25 24.33
N MET A 354 3.23 19.78 23.17
CA MET A 354 3.63 18.38 22.95
C MET A 354 4.82 17.97 23.81
N LEU A 355 5.85 18.82 23.89
CA LEU A 355 7.03 18.57 24.75
C LEU A 355 6.66 18.67 26.23
N TRP A 356 5.83 19.64 26.61
CA TRP A 356 5.35 19.81 27.98
C TRP A 356 4.63 18.55 28.47
N HIS A 357 3.67 18.04 27.70
CA HIS A 357 2.96 16.80 28.04
C HIS A 357 3.87 15.57 28.10
N LYS A 358 4.95 15.54 27.30
CA LYS A 358 5.94 14.48 27.35
C LYS A 358 6.79 14.53 28.64
N TYR A 359 7.23 15.71 29.07
CA TYR A 359 8.15 15.85 30.22
C TYR A 359 7.44 15.84 31.58
N ILE A 360 6.17 16.26 31.63
CA ILE A 360 5.38 16.34 32.86
C ILE A 360 4.36 15.19 32.97
N GLY A 361 4.05 14.53 31.86
CA GLY A 361 3.13 13.40 31.84
C GLY A 361 3.77 12.11 32.36
N ASP A 362 3.66 11.87 33.66
CA ASP A 362 3.85 10.54 34.26
C ASP A 362 2.74 9.58 33.80
N GLY A 363 2.75 9.15 32.53
CA GLY A 363 2.01 7.97 32.02
C GLY A 363 0.49 7.82 32.31
N LYS A 364 -0.17 8.80 32.93
CA LYS A 364 -1.51 8.65 33.55
C LYS A 364 -2.57 9.68 33.16
N LEU A 365 -2.29 10.62 32.26
CA LEU A 365 -3.25 11.69 31.95
C LEU A 365 -3.92 11.50 30.59
N LEU A 366 -4.57 10.34 30.41
CA LEU A 366 -5.74 10.26 29.56
C LEU A 366 -6.94 10.22 30.49
N GLU A 367 -7.32 11.41 30.97
CA GLU A 367 -8.68 11.61 31.44
C GLU A 367 -9.59 11.20 30.28
N VAL A 368 -10.25 10.07 30.51
CA VAL A 368 -11.22 9.45 29.62
C VAL A 368 -12.20 10.54 29.22
N LEU A 369 -12.32 10.81 27.91
CA LEU A 369 -13.27 11.79 27.42
C LEU A 369 -14.69 11.30 27.72
N GLU A 370 -15.30 11.83 28.77
CA GLU A 370 -16.66 11.50 29.20
C GLU A 370 -17.68 12.11 28.22
N VAL A 371 -18.03 11.35 27.18
CA VAL A 371 -19.10 11.77 26.26
C VAL A 371 -20.45 11.52 26.91
N LYS A 372 -21.19 12.59 27.24
CA LYS A 372 -22.60 12.50 27.61
C LYS A 372 -23.43 12.12 26.38
N PRO A 373 -24.25 11.06 26.43
CA PRO A 373 -25.09 10.69 25.31
C PRO A 373 -26.17 11.76 25.06
N PRO A 374 -26.54 12.03 23.80
CA PRO A 374 -27.56 13.02 23.48
C PRO A 374 -28.97 12.58 23.93
N PRO A 375 -29.86 13.54 24.25
CA PRO A 375 -31.25 13.26 24.59
C PRO A 375 -32.00 12.73 23.36
N SER A 376 -32.73 11.63 23.54
CA SER A 376 -33.55 10.98 22.52
C SER A 376 -34.55 11.94 21.88
N LYS A 377 -34.52 12.09 20.55
CA LYS A 377 -35.64 12.67 19.78
C LYS A 377 -36.15 11.69 18.72
N ASN A 378 -37.43 11.88 18.37
CA ASN A 378 -38.32 10.93 17.72
C ASN A 378 -37.87 10.39 16.36
N ALA A 379 -38.04 9.07 16.19
CA ALA A 379 -37.66 8.26 15.03
C ALA A 379 -38.45 8.53 13.74
N VAL A 380 -39.44 9.43 13.74
CA VAL A 380 -40.37 9.59 12.61
C VAL A 380 -40.01 10.77 11.69
N GLU A 381 -39.21 11.74 12.16
CA GLU A 381 -38.75 12.87 11.33
C GLU A 381 -37.43 12.58 10.59
N GLN A 382 -36.67 11.56 11.00
CA GLN A 382 -35.38 11.17 10.40
C GLN A 382 -35.49 10.20 9.22
N ILE A 383 -36.67 9.64 8.92
CA ILE A 383 -36.77 8.50 8.00
C ILE A 383 -36.89 8.88 6.52
N LEU A 384 -37.17 10.13 6.15
CA LEU A 384 -37.58 10.43 4.76
C LEU A 384 -36.55 11.12 3.84
N THR A 385 -35.26 11.13 4.16
CA THR A 385 -34.22 11.58 3.19
C THR A 385 -32.96 10.71 3.19
N LEU A 386 -32.76 9.97 2.09
CA LEU A 386 -31.52 9.34 1.59
C LEU A 386 -30.64 8.53 2.57
N GLN A 387 -30.93 7.24 2.68
CA GLN A 387 -30.10 6.23 3.36
C GLN A 387 -28.63 6.18 2.86
N GLU A 388 -28.39 6.50 1.59
CA GLU A 388 -27.04 6.60 1.04
C GLU A 388 -26.30 7.87 1.50
N ALA A 389 -27.02 8.97 1.75
CA ALA A 389 -26.43 10.21 2.28
C ALA A 389 -26.09 10.05 3.77
N ILE A 390 -26.95 9.37 4.55
CA ILE A 390 -26.71 9.08 5.96
C ILE A 390 -25.49 8.18 6.15
N SER A 391 -25.39 7.09 5.41
CA SER A 391 -24.21 6.20 5.48
C SER A 391 -22.92 6.89 5.03
N LYS A 392 -22.98 7.76 4.01
CA LYS A 392 -21.82 8.58 3.62
C LYS A 392 -21.44 9.59 4.71
N LEU A 393 -22.42 10.23 5.33
CA LEU A 393 -22.20 11.18 6.42
C LEU A 393 -21.62 10.49 7.65
N GLU A 394 -22.14 9.33 8.02
CA GLU A 394 -21.64 8.53 9.13
C GLU A 394 -20.19 8.12 8.88
N ASN A 395 -19.86 7.59 7.69
CA ASN A 395 -18.49 7.26 7.32
C ASN A 395 -17.56 8.48 7.36
N PHE A 396 -18.04 9.65 6.91
CA PHE A 396 -17.26 10.89 6.97
C PHE A 396 -17.01 11.33 8.41
N LEU A 397 -18.06 11.39 9.25
CA LEU A 397 -17.96 11.75 10.66
C LEU A 397 -17.05 10.78 11.43
N GLN A 398 -17.20 9.48 11.19
CA GLN A 398 -16.36 8.46 11.79
C GLN A 398 -14.89 8.65 11.38
N SER A 399 -14.63 8.93 10.09
CA SER A 399 -13.27 9.21 9.62
C SER A 399 -12.68 10.49 10.26
N ALA A 400 -13.48 11.54 10.39
CA ALA A 400 -13.08 12.80 11.02
C ALA A 400 -12.75 12.59 12.51
N ASN A 401 -13.60 11.88 13.25
CA ASN A 401 -13.37 11.53 14.65
C ASN A 401 -12.09 10.72 14.84
N ILE A 402 -11.86 9.70 14.01
CA ILE A 402 -10.62 8.91 14.05
C ILE A 402 -9.40 9.80 13.80
N THR A 403 -9.47 10.74 12.85
CA THR A 403 -8.37 11.67 12.59
C THR A 403 -8.12 12.62 13.76
N LEU A 404 -9.16 13.15 14.39
CA LEU A 404 -9.05 14.00 15.58
C LEU A 404 -8.47 13.24 16.77
N LEU A 405 -8.86 11.99 16.98
CA LEU A 405 -8.34 11.15 18.05
C LEU A 405 -6.88 10.75 17.85
N LYS A 406 -6.45 10.51 16.60
CA LYS A 406 -5.03 10.32 16.27
C LYS A 406 -4.23 11.61 16.46
N PHE A 407 -4.80 12.76 16.10
CA PHE A 407 -4.16 14.05 16.36
C PHE A 407 -3.99 14.29 17.87
N ARG A 408 -5.05 13.99 18.65
CA ARG A 408 -5.04 14.04 20.11
C ARG A 408 -3.99 13.11 20.70
N SER A 409 -3.87 11.88 20.23
CA SER A 409 -2.87 10.94 20.74
C SER A 409 -1.42 11.41 20.51
N VAL A 410 -1.17 12.08 19.39
CA VAL A 410 0.12 12.73 19.11
C VAL A 410 0.32 13.95 20.01
N LEU A 411 -0.69 14.79 20.19
CA LEU A 411 -0.60 16.02 20.98
C LEU A 411 -0.31 15.74 22.46
N PHE A 412 -0.93 14.70 23.03
CA PHE A 412 -0.75 14.28 24.43
C PHE A 412 0.37 13.24 24.62
N ALA A 413 1.30 13.12 23.68
CA ALA A 413 2.49 12.27 23.79
C ALA A 413 2.24 10.76 24.03
N CYS A 414 1.09 10.21 23.59
CA CYS A 414 0.77 8.77 23.72
C CYS A 414 1.77 7.88 22.96
N VAL A 415 2.40 8.41 21.91
CA VAL A 415 3.54 7.79 21.22
C VAL A 415 4.74 8.72 21.31
N PRO A 416 5.63 8.59 22.31
CA PRO A 416 6.66 9.59 22.61
C PRO A 416 7.62 9.79 21.44
N LYS A 417 8.05 8.71 20.77
CA LYS A 417 8.91 8.77 19.59
C LYS A 417 8.28 9.50 18.40
N ALA A 418 6.97 9.37 18.18
CA ALA A 418 6.30 10.07 17.08
C ALA A 418 6.08 11.55 17.43
N THR A 419 5.77 11.83 18.69
CA THR A 419 5.57 13.17 19.25
C THR A 419 6.83 14.02 19.12
N GLU A 420 8.00 13.47 19.46
CA GLU A 420 9.29 14.16 19.29
C GLU A 420 9.56 14.55 17.83
N VAL A 421 9.35 13.61 16.91
CA VAL A 421 9.56 13.85 15.48
C VAL A 421 8.62 14.94 14.98
N VAL A 422 7.34 14.90 15.36
CA VAL A 422 6.36 15.93 14.96
C VAL A 422 6.69 17.28 15.60
N ALA A 423 7.06 17.32 16.87
CA ALA A 423 7.48 18.55 17.54
C ALA A 423 8.73 19.16 16.88
N ALA A 424 9.73 18.34 16.56
CA ALA A 424 10.92 18.79 15.85
C ALA A 424 10.58 19.34 14.45
N VAL A 425 9.71 18.66 13.69
CA VAL A 425 9.24 19.14 12.38
C VAL A 425 8.50 20.47 12.51
N LEU A 426 7.64 20.63 13.53
CA LEU A 426 6.93 21.88 13.79
C LEU A 426 7.90 23.02 14.14
N ILE A 427 8.93 22.77 14.94
CA ILE A 427 9.95 23.77 15.29
C ILE A 427 10.76 24.17 14.04
N VAL A 428 11.20 23.20 13.23
CA VAL A 428 11.93 23.48 11.98
C VAL A 428 11.04 24.24 11.00
N ALA A 429 9.77 23.86 10.86
CA ALA A 429 8.81 24.58 10.01
C ALA A 429 8.56 26.02 10.51
N ALA A 430 8.43 26.21 11.83
CA ALA A 430 8.29 27.54 12.42
C ALA A 430 9.53 28.41 12.14
N ALA A 431 10.73 27.86 12.34
CA ALA A 431 11.98 28.55 12.01
C ALA A 431 12.02 28.93 10.53
N PHE A 432 11.72 28.00 9.62
CA PHE A 432 11.70 28.25 8.18
C PHE A 432 10.74 29.38 7.79
N LEU A 433 9.53 29.40 8.38
CA LEU A 433 8.53 30.44 8.13
C LEU A 433 8.91 31.81 8.73
N VAL A 434 9.72 31.85 9.79
CA VAL A 434 10.21 33.09 10.40
C VAL A 434 11.38 33.68 9.60
N PHE A 435 12.30 32.83 9.12
CA PHE A 435 13.50 33.28 8.43
C PHE A 435 13.27 33.60 6.95
N LEU A 436 12.29 32.96 6.30
CA LEU A 436 12.00 33.24 4.89
C LEU A 436 10.83 34.22 4.73
N PRO A 437 10.98 35.26 3.89
CA PRO A 437 9.87 36.12 3.54
C PRO A 437 8.75 35.34 2.84
N SER A 438 7.52 35.82 2.91
CA SER A 438 6.35 35.13 2.36
C SER A 438 6.37 34.91 0.84
N ARG A 439 7.04 35.80 0.09
CA ARG A 439 7.14 35.72 -1.38
C ARG A 439 7.86 34.47 -1.89
N PRO A 440 9.11 34.14 -1.47
CA PRO A 440 9.76 32.90 -1.90
C PRO A 440 9.04 31.64 -1.40
N LEU A 441 8.36 31.69 -0.25
CA LEU A 441 7.54 30.57 0.22
C LEU A 441 6.39 30.24 -0.75
N ILE A 442 5.71 31.27 -1.26
CA ILE A 442 4.66 31.10 -2.27
C ILE A 442 5.25 30.54 -3.57
N GLN A 443 6.40 31.04 -4.00
CA GLN A 443 7.08 30.54 -5.21
C GLN A 443 7.49 29.06 -5.05
N MET A 444 8.06 28.68 -3.90
CA MET A 444 8.37 27.27 -3.61
C MET A 444 7.12 26.40 -3.61
N LEU A 445 6.01 26.88 -3.04
CA LEU A 445 4.76 26.13 -3.00
C LEU A 445 4.16 25.92 -4.39
N VAL A 446 4.21 26.93 -5.25
CA VAL A 446 3.79 26.81 -6.66
C VAL A 446 4.69 25.81 -7.41
N LEU A 447 6.01 25.91 -7.22
CA LEU A 447 6.96 24.99 -7.83
C LEU A 447 6.72 23.54 -7.37
N GLU A 448 6.47 23.34 -6.07
CA GLU A 448 6.18 22.03 -5.50
C GLU A 448 4.91 21.42 -6.11
N MET A 449 3.83 22.21 -6.17
CA MET A 449 2.55 21.75 -6.71
C MET A 449 2.66 21.39 -8.20
N TYR A 450 3.40 22.17 -8.99
CA TYR A 450 3.54 21.95 -10.43
C TYR A 450 4.52 20.83 -10.77
N THR A 451 5.63 20.71 -10.03
CA THR A 451 6.66 19.68 -10.29
C THR A 451 6.31 18.31 -9.69
N ARG A 452 5.23 18.21 -8.91
CA ARG A 452 4.83 17.00 -8.19
C ARG A 452 4.63 15.77 -9.08
N GLU A 453 3.99 15.98 -10.23
CA GLU A 453 3.63 14.93 -11.20
C GLU A 453 4.67 14.79 -12.33
N MET A 454 5.75 15.57 -12.30
CA MET A 454 6.81 15.51 -13.30
C MET A 454 7.47 14.12 -13.29
N PRO A 455 7.67 13.45 -14.45
CA PRO A 455 8.11 12.05 -14.51
C PRO A 455 9.43 11.78 -13.77
N LEU A 456 10.37 12.73 -13.81
CA LEU A 456 11.66 12.63 -13.11
C LEU A 456 11.53 12.61 -11.58
N ARG A 457 10.51 13.28 -11.04
CA ARG A 457 10.31 13.46 -9.59
C ARG A 457 9.19 12.58 -9.02
N LYS A 458 8.26 12.14 -9.88
CA LYS A 458 7.05 11.41 -9.49
C LYS A 458 7.34 10.22 -8.59
N GLN A 459 8.38 9.43 -8.89
CA GLN A 459 8.77 8.28 -8.08
C GLN A 459 9.14 8.67 -6.64
N ASN A 460 9.89 9.77 -6.47
CA ASN A 460 10.28 10.27 -5.15
C ASN A 460 9.07 10.84 -4.39
N THR A 461 8.20 11.58 -5.08
CA THR A 461 6.95 12.10 -4.52
C THR A 461 6.04 10.96 -4.04
N GLU A 462 5.87 9.92 -4.85
CA GLU A 462 5.06 8.75 -4.49
C GLU A 462 5.66 7.97 -3.33
N LYS A 463 6.98 7.78 -3.31
CA LYS A 463 7.71 7.20 -2.18
C LYS A 463 7.47 7.99 -0.91
N PHE A 464 7.63 9.32 -0.95
CA PHE A 464 7.38 10.20 0.20
C PHE A 464 5.92 10.14 0.68
N ARG A 465 4.95 10.22 -0.24
CA ARG A 465 3.51 10.08 0.07
C ARG A 465 3.19 8.72 0.70
N ARG A 466 3.83 7.64 0.22
CA ARG A 466 3.72 6.30 0.82
C ARG A 466 4.28 6.29 2.24
N ARG A 467 5.47 6.89 2.48
CA ARG A 467 6.06 6.97 3.83
C ARG A 467 5.18 7.73 4.82
N ILE A 468 4.61 8.87 4.42
CA ILE A 468 3.65 9.62 5.26
C ILE A 468 2.44 8.75 5.58
N ARG A 469 1.90 8.03 4.60
CA ARG A 469 0.74 7.15 4.79
C ARG A 469 1.05 6.00 5.74
N GLU A 470 2.20 5.34 5.56
CA GLU A 470 2.67 4.26 6.43
C GLU A 470 2.90 4.78 7.86
N TRP A 471 3.50 5.95 8.01
CA TRP A 471 3.70 6.61 9.30
C TRP A 471 2.37 6.97 9.98
N TRP A 472 1.41 7.56 9.25
CA TRP A 472 0.09 7.90 9.79
C TRP A 472 -0.72 6.67 10.20
N ALA A 473 -0.58 5.55 9.46
CA ALA A 473 -1.23 4.30 9.79
C ALA A 473 -0.74 3.71 11.12
N ARG A 474 0.50 4.02 11.54
CA ARG A 474 1.10 3.56 12.79
C ARG A 474 0.56 4.27 14.04
N ILE A 475 0.00 5.47 13.90
CA ILE A 475 -0.43 6.27 15.05
C ILE A 475 -1.72 5.65 15.63
N PRO A 476 -1.73 5.21 16.89
CA PRO A 476 -2.92 4.68 17.54
C PRO A 476 -3.92 5.81 17.81
N ALA A 477 -5.21 5.49 17.83
CA ALA A 477 -6.22 6.42 18.31
C ALA A 477 -6.15 6.52 19.84
N ALA A 478 -6.35 7.71 20.40
CA ALA A 478 -6.47 7.86 21.85
C ALA A 478 -7.68 7.05 22.36
N PRO A 479 -7.55 6.25 23.44
CA PRO A 479 -8.65 5.45 23.96
C PRO A 479 -9.76 6.34 24.50
N VAL A 480 -11.01 6.04 24.14
CA VAL A 480 -12.21 6.72 24.63
C VAL A 480 -13.07 5.67 25.34
N GLN A 481 -13.45 5.90 26.60
CA GLN A 481 -14.48 5.09 27.25
C GLN A 481 -15.78 5.87 27.24
N MET A 482 -16.79 5.35 26.56
CA MET A 482 -18.14 5.89 26.65
C MET A 482 -18.78 5.39 27.94
N ILE A 483 -19.17 6.32 28.83
CA ILE A 483 -19.96 5.98 30.01
C ILE A 483 -21.34 5.55 29.52
N ARG A 484 -21.65 4.26 29.61
CA ARG A 484 -23.03 3.77 29.50
C ARG A 484 -23.81 4.40 30.65
N PRO A 485 -24.99 5.00 30.41
CA PRO A 485 -25.79 5.54 31.50
C PRO A 485 -26.09 4.42 32.50
N ASN A 486 -25.69 4.63 33.76
CA ASN A 486 -26.01 3.73 34.87
C ASN A 486 -27.54 3.58 34.97
N GLU A 487 -28.07 2.39 34.70
CA GLU A 487 -29.47 2.01 34.98
C GLU A 487 -29.80 1.94 36.48
N SER A 488 -28.94 2.46 37.36
CA SER A 488 -29.09 2.40 38.80
C SER A 488 -29.47 3.76 39.40
N LYS A 489 -30.68 4.26 39.07
CA LYS A 489 -31.42 5.23 39.90
C LYS A 489 -32.90 5.37 39.51
N LYS A 490 -33.63 4.25 39.47
CA LYS A 490 -35.07 4.24 39.76
C LYS A 490 -35.29 3.64 41.15
N LYS A 491 -35.12 4.48 42.18
CA LYS A 491 -35.70 4.29 43.51
C LYS A 491 -36.02 5.67 44.09
N ARG A 492 -37.23 6.15 43.82
CA ARG A 492 -38.24 6.44 44.84
C ARG A 492 -39.57 6.72 44.17
#